data_AF-A0AA40FQS0-F1
#
_entry.id   AF-A0AA40FQS0-F1
#
_cell.length_a   1.000
_cell.length_b   1.000
_cell.length_c   1.000
_cell.angle_alpha   90.00
_cell.angle_beta   90.00
_cell.angle_gamma   90.00
#
_symmetry.space_group_name_H-M   'P 1'
#
loop_
_entity.id
_entity.type
_entity.pdbx_description
1 polymer ?
#
loop_
_entity_poly.entity_id
_entity_poly.type
_entity_poly.pdbx_seq_one_letter_code
_entity_poly.pdbx_strand_id
1 'polypeptide(L)'
;MATSASHSRAGNDESKMAAMQHQLMEVTHELAAMRTNLEGPNMATSVGHFRAGNDESKMAAMQYQLTEVTHKLAVIKTDLDRQPRFNNRRSRSRGRLPPAQQHTTTGYCYYHFNFGGHARNCKNPCNWSSNTVPVTQPSGN
;
A
#
# COMPACT_ATOMS: atom_id res chain seq x y z
N MET A 1 -12.97 68.39 -84.27
CA MET A 1 -11.81 68.43 -83.36
C MET A 1 -12.27 68.07 -81.95
N ALA A 2 -12.17 66.80 -81.52
CA ALA A 2 -12.32 66.36 -80.12
C ALA A 2 -12.09 64.84 -79.98
N THR A 3 -10.85 64.34 -80.08
CA THR A 3 -10.53 62.91 -79.82
C THR A 3 -9.27 62.68 -78.99
N SER A 4 -8.61 63.74 -78.52
CA SER A 4 -7.31 63.64 -77.85
C SER A 4 -7.38 63.50 -76.32
N ALA A 5 -8.54 63.74 -75.69
CA ALA A 5 -8.67 63.72 -74.22
C ALA A 5 -9.00 62.33 -73.62
N SER A 6 -9.55 61.42 -74.42
CA SER A 6 -9.99 60.09 -73.99
C SER A 6 -8.86 59.06 -73.93
N HIS A 7 -7.86 59.17 -74.82
CA HIS A 7 -6.71 58.25 -74.85
C HIS A 7 -5.77 58.43 -73.65
N SER A 8 -5.55 59.66 -73.20
CA SER A 8 -4.68 59.92 -72.04
C SER A 8 -5.28 59.48 -70.71
N ARG A 9 -6.62 59.49 -70.58
CA ARG A 9 -7.31 59.09 -69.35
C ARG A 9 -7.31 57.56 -69.18
N ALA A 10 -7.49 56.81 -70.27
CA ALA A 10 -7.42 55.35 -70.29
C ALA A 10 -6.02 54.81 -69.91
N GLY A 11 -4.94 55.41 -70.43
CA GLY A 11 -3.56 54.99 -70.08
C GLY A 11 -3.17 55.27 -68.63
N ASN A 12 -3.75 56.32 -68.02
CA ASN A 12 -3.54 56.63 -66.60
C ASN A 12 -4.26 55.62 -65.68
N ASP A 13 -5.42 55.13 -66.08
CA ASP A 13 -6.19 54.15 -65.30
C ASP A 13 -5.57 52.74 -65.41
N GLU A 14 -5.02 52.39 -66.58
CA GLU A 14 -4.25 51.15 -66.77
C GLU A 14 -2.95 51.15 -65.95
N SER A 15 -2.23 52.27 -65.91
CA SER A 15 -1.02 52.42 -65.08
C SER A 15 -1.31 52.31 -63.59
N LYS A 16 -2.46 52.84 -63.13
CA LYS A 16 -2.92 52.68 -61.73
C LYS A 16 -3.32 51.25 -61.41
N MET A 17 -3.98 50.56 -62.34
CA MET A 17 -4.31 49.14 -62.18
C MET A 17 -3.05 48.28 -62.09
N ALA A 18 -2.05 48.53 -62.94
CA ALA A 18 -0.77 47.82 -62.88
C ALA A 18 -0.04 48.06 -61.54
N ALA A 19 -0.04 49.30 -61.03
CA ALA A 19 0.53 49.61 -59.72
C ALA A 19 -0.21 48.91 -58.57
N MET A 20 -1.55 48.84 -58.64
CA MET A 20 -2.36 48.13 -57.64
C MET A 20 -2.11 46.62 -57.67
N GLN A 21 -1.98 46.04 -58.87
CA GLN A 21 -1.62 44.62 -59.02
C GLN A 21 -0.25 44.31 -58.43
N HIS A 22 0.72 45.20 -58.60
CA HIS A 22 2.04 45.06 -58.00
C HIS A 22 1.98 45.07 -56.47
N GLN A 23 1.22 46.00 -55.87
CA GLN A 23 1.01 46.06 -54.42
C GLN A 23 0.30 44.83 -53.88
N LEU A 24 -0.71 44.31 -54.59
CA LEU A 24 -1.38 43.08 -54.22
C LEU A 24 -0.42 41.89 -54.24
N MET A 25 0.44 41.81 -55.24
CA MET A 25 1.44 40.74 -55.35
C MET A 25 2.45 40.79 -54.19
N GLU A 26 2.89 41.99 -53.81
CA GLU A 26 3.78 42.21 -52.66
C GLU A 26 3.12 41.75 -51.34
N VAL A 27 1.88 42.16 -51.07
CA VAL A 27 1.12 41.72 -49.88
C VAL A 27 0.90 40.22 -49.86
N THR A 28 0.63 39.60 -51.02
CA THR A 28 0.47 38.13 -51.09
C THR A 28 1.77 37.39 -50.78
N HIS A 29 2.91 37.93 -51.20
CA HIS A 29 4.22 37.35 -50.90
C HIS A 29 4.55 37.49 -49.41
N GLU A 30 4.25 38.63 -48.80
CA GLU A 30 4.40 38.84 -47.35
C GLU A 30 3.51 37.89 -46.54
N LEU A 31 2.26 37.69 -46.95
CA LEU A 31 1.34 36.72 -46.33
C LEU A 31 1.85 35.29 -46.47
N ALA A 32 2.39 34.92 -47.63
CA ALA A 32 3.00 33.61 -47.83
C ALA A 32 4.21 33.40 -46.92
N ALA A 33 5.07 34.40 -46.78
CA ALA A 33 6.22 34.34 -45.87
C ALA A 33 5.78 34.24 -44.39
N MET A 34 4.78 35.02 -43.96
CA MET A 34 4.21 34.92 -42.62
C MET A 34 3.59 33.54 -42.35
N ARG A 35 2.89 32.96 -43.33
CA ARG A 35 2.34 31.61 -43.25
C ARG A 35 3.43 30.56 -43.05
N THR A 36 4.53 30.63 -43.80
CA THR A 36 5.66 29.70 -43.63
C THR A 36 6.35 29.82 -42.26
N ASN A 37 6.33 31.01 -41.64
CA ASN A 37 6.83 31.20 -40.28
C ASN A 37 5.88 30.62 -39.21
N LEU A 38 4.56 30.66 -39.45
CA LEU A 38 3.56 30.01 -38.58
C LEU A 38 3.54 28.48 -38.76
N GLU A 39 3.81 27.99 -39.97
CA GLU A 39 3.94 26.57 -40.32
C GLU A 39 5.37 26.02 -40.08
N GLY A 40 6.28 26.83 -39.49
CA GLY A 40 7.60 26.40 -39.03
C GLY A 40 7.52 25.20 -38.07
N PRO A 41 8.58 24.36 -37.98
CA PRO A 41 8.44 22.94 -37.72
C PRO A 41 7.74 22.65 -36.39
N ASN A 42 6.48 22.20 -36.51
CA ASN A 42 5.64 21.52 -35.52
C ASN A 42 6.26 20.19 -35.01
N MET A 43 7.59 20.05 -35.02
CA MET A 43 8.32 18.89 -34.55
C MET A 43 8.58 19.00 -33.05
N ALA A 44 8.85 20.20 -32.53
CA ALA A 44 9.02 20.42 -31.09
C ALA A 44 7.71 20.16 -30.32
N THR A 45 6.58 20.61 -30.86
CA THR A 45 5.25 20.37 -30.28
C THR A 45 4.85 18.90 -30.39
N SER A 46 5.09 18.25 -31.54
CA SER A 46 4.80 16.82 -31.74
C SER A 46 5.63 15.92 -30.80
N VAL A 47 6.93 16.21 -30.64
CA VAL A 47 7.80 15.51 -29.68
C VAL A 47 7.36 15.75 -28.24
N GLY A 48 6.88 16.97 -27.92
CA GLY A 48 6.30 17.29 -26.62
C GLY A 48 5.07 16.43 -26.29
N HIS A 49 4.13 16.28 -27.23
CA HIS A 49 2.94 15.45 -27.06
C HIS A 49 3.29 13.97 -26.92
N PHE A 50 4.22 13.46 -27.73
CA PHE A 50 4.65 12.06 -27.65
C PHE A 50 5.34 11.77 -26.31
N ARG A 51 6.15 12.71 -25.82
CA ARG A 51 6.84 12.60 -24.53
C ARG A 51 5.85 12.67 -23.36
N ALA A 52 4.88 13.59 -23.42
CA ALA A 52 3.82 13.69 -22.42
C ALA A 52 2.95 12.40 -22.36
N GLY A 53 2.59 11.82 -23.51
CA GLY A 53 1.84 10.56 -23.56
C GLY A 53 2.62 9.36 -23.03
N ASN A 54 3.94 9.33 -23.26
CA ASN A 54 4.82 8.31 -22.67
C ASN A 54 4.96 8.48 -21.15
N ASP A 55 5.09 9.71 -20.65
CA ASP A 55 5.16 9.99 -19.23
C ASP A 55 3.84 9.64 -18.52
N GLU A 56 2.69 9.92 -19.13
CA GLU A 56 1.37 9.52 -18.63
C GLU A 56 1.22 7.98 -18.57
N SER A 57 1.63 7.29 -19.64
CA SER A 57 1.63 5.81 -19.68
C SER A 57 2.54 5.21 -18.60
N LYS A 58 3.72 5.82 -18.38
CA LYS A 58 4.66 5.40 -17.33
C LYS A 58 4.10 5.67 -15.94
N MET A 59 3.43 6.80 -15.72
CA MET A 59 2.75 7.12 -14.46
C MET A 59 1.63 6.12 -14.17
N ALA A 60 0.79 5.79 -15.16
CA ALA A 60 -0.25 4.79 -15.01
C ALA A 60 0.32 3.40 -14.65
N ALA A 61 1.42 2.98 -15.30
CA ALA A 61 2.11 1.73 -14.98
C ALA A 61 2.69 1.73 -13.56
N MET A 62 3.30 2.84 -13.11
CA MET A 62 3.80 2.97 -11.74
C MET A 62 2.66 2.96 -10.71
N GLN A 63 1.54 3.61 -11.00
CA GLN A 63 0.38 3.61 -10.11
C GLN A 63 -0.21 2.21 -9.97
N TYR A 64 -0.30 1.45 -11.07
CA TYR A 64 -0.70 0.05 -11.02
C TYR A 64 0.25 -0.80 -10.16
N GLN A 65 1.57 -0.66 -10.35
CA GLN A 65 2.55 -1.36 -9.52
C GLN A 65 2.42 -1.01 -8.03
N LEU A 66 2.18 0.27 -7.70
CA LEU A 66 1.95 0.68 -6.32
C LEU A 66 0.70 0.02 -5.74
N THR A 67 -0.42 0.01 -6.47
CA THR A 67 -1.65 -0.64 -6.00
C THR A 67 -1.45 -2.14 -5.74
N GLU A 68 -0.72 -2.82 -6.61
CA GLU A 68 -0.39 -4.24 -6.48
C GLU A 68 0.50 -4.52 -5.26
N VAL A 69 1.51 -3.67 -5.02
CA VAL A 69 2.37 -3.77 -3.83
C VAL A 69 1.56 -3.49 -2.56
N THR A 70 0.70 -2.47 -2.55
CA THR A 70 -0.18 -2.18 -1.42
C THR A 70 -1.10 -3.35 -1.10
N HIS A 71 -1.68 -3.98 -2.13
CA HIS A 71 -2.51 -5.17 -1.97
C HIS A 71 -1.73 -6.34 -1.34
N LYS A 72 -0.53 -6.63 -1.86
CA LYS A 72 0.35 -7.67 -1.30
C LYS A 72 0.72 -7.40 0.17
N LEU A 73 1.03 -6.15 0.50
CA LEU A 73 1.31 -5.76 1.88
C LEU A 73 0.10 -5.93 2.79
N ALA A 74 -1.10 -5.61 2.31
CA ALA A 74 -2.34 -5.84 3.07
C ALA A 74 -2.54 -7.33 3.38
N VAL A 75 -2.32 -8.21 2.39
CA VAL A 75 -2.41 -9.67 2.58
C VAL A 75 -1.39 -10.14 3.62
N ILE A 76 -0.11 -9.77 3.48
CA ILE A 76 0.94 -10.16 4.44
C ILE A 76 0.62 -9.68 5.86
N LYS A 77 0.12 -8.44 6.00
CA LYS A 77 -0.30 -7.91 7.30
C LYS A 77 -1.41 -8.75 7.90
N THR A 78 -2.43 -9.10 7.11
CA THR A 78 -3.53 -9.95 7.60
C THR A 78 -3.07 -11.35 7.97
N ASP A 79 -2.12 -11.93 7.24
CA ASP A 79 -1.56 -13.25 7.56
C ASP A 79 -0.75 -13.23 8.86
N LEU A 80 0.02 -12.16 9.09
CA LEU A 80 0.75 -11.96 10.33
C LEU A 80 -0.20 -11.76 11.52
N ASP A 81 -1.26 -10.97 11.36
CA ASP A 81 -2.28 -10.76 12.40
C ASP A 81 -3.07 -12.05 12.70
N ARG A 82 -3.28 -12.89 11.69
CA ARG A 82 -3.96 -14.19 11.82
C ARG A 82 -3.06 -15.30 12.36
N GLN A 83 -1.75 -15.09 12.47
CA GLN A 83 -0.86 -16.10 13.01
C GLN A 83 -1.22 -16.30 14.51
N PRO A 84 -1.81 -17.46 14.88
CA PRO A 84 -2.13 -17.72 16.27
C PRO A 84 -0.81 -17.73 17.01
N ARG A 85 -0.66 -16.93 18.06
CA ARG A 85 0.52 -17.00 18.93
C ARG A 85 0.66 -18.44 19.40
N PHE A 86 1.53 -19.22 18.76
CA PHE A 86 1.83 -20.62 19.08
C PHE A 86 2.50 -20.79 20.47
N ASN A 87 2.46 -19.75 21.31
CA ASN A 87 3.05 -19.67 22.64
C ASN A 87 2.20 -20.27 23.76
N ASN A 88 1.19 -21.08 23.48
CA ASN A 88 0.48 -21.81 24.54
C ASN A 88 0.43 -23.32 24.32
N ARG A 89 1.45 -23.90 23.70
CA ARG A 89 1.88 -25.25 24.09
C ARG A 89 2.75 -25.13 25.33
N ARG A 90 2.08 -24.79 26.44
CA ARG A 90 2.55 -25.08 27.77
C ARG A 90 2.64 -26.60 27.86
N SER A 91 3.76 -27.16 27.39
CA SER A 91 4.19 -28.53 27.69
C SER A 91 4.47 -28.60 29.19
N ARG A 92 3.37 -28.62 29.95
CA ARG A 92 3.29 -28.97 31.36
C ARG A 92 3.46 -30.48 31.45
N SER A 93 4.64 -30.93 31.06
CA SER A 93 5.14 -32.29 31.34
C SER A 93 6.32 -32.17 32.30
N ARG A 94 6.23 -31.26 33.28
CA ARG A 94 7.02 -31.37 34.50
C ARG A 94 6.30 -32.36 35.39
N GLY A 95 7.00 -33.45 35.68
CA GLY A 95 6.45 -34.69 36.20
C GLY A 95 5.54 -34.49 37.41
N ARG A 96 4.36 -35.08 37.33
CA ARG A 96 3.80 -35.78 38.48
C ARG A 96 3.93 -37.25 38.19
N LEU A 97 4.93 -37.87 38.83
CA LEU A 97 4.83 -39.27 39.17
C LEU A 97 3.43 -39.52 39.77
N PRO A 98 2.78 -40.65 39.47
CA PRO A 98 1.49 -40.99 40.05
C PRO A 98 1.57 -40.81 41.58
N PRO A 99 0.62 -40.12 42.24
CA PRO A 99 0.64 -39.92 43.68
C PRO A 99 0.53 -41.23 44.48
N ALA A 100 0.54 -42.40 43.83
CA ALA A 100 0.41 -43.69 44.46
C ALA A 100 1.65 -44.12 45.29
N GLN A 101 2.81 -43.46 45.19
CA GLN A 101 4.04 -43.93 45.85
C GLN A 101 4.73 -42.94 46.81
N GLN A 102 4.22 -41.72 47.00
CA GLN A 102 4.88 -40.72 47.88
C GLN A 102 4.40 -40.75 49.35
N HIS A 103 3.57 -41.71 49.72
CA HIS A 103 2.82 -41.71 51.00
C HIS A 103 3.27 -42.79 52.00
N THR A 104 4.42 -43.40 51.75
CA THR A 104 4.87 -44.61 52.47
C THR A 104 5.83 -44.34 53.63
N THR A 105 6.38 -43.13 53.78
CA THR A 105 7.31 -42.86 54.89
C THR A 105 6.60 -42.77 56.24
N THR A 106 5.32 -42.37 56.27
CA THR A 106 4.53 -42.19 57.51
C THR A 106 3.22 -42.99 57.54
N GLY A 107 2.88 -43.70 56.46
CA GLY A 107 1.65 -44.51 56.39
C GLY A 107 0.35 -43.71 56.32
N TYR A 108 0.42 -42.40 56.03
CA TYR A 108 -0.73 -41.51 55.90
C TYR A 108 -1.09 -41.26 54.43
N CYS A 109 -2.37 -41.15 54.10
CA CYS A 109 -2.82 -40.89 52.73
C CYS A 109 -2.53 -39.44 52.28
N TYR A 110 -2.60 -39.19 50.96
CA TYR A 110 -2.40 -37.85 50.36
C TYR A 110 -3.15 -36.74 51.09
N TYR A 111 -4.40 -37.00 51.47
CA TYR A 111 -5.24 -36.00 52.13
C TYR A 111 -4.78 -35.71 53.57
N HIS A 112 -4.41 -36.72 54.36
CA HIS A 112 -3.90 -36.49 55.72
C HIS A 112 -2.49 -35.90 55.74
N PHE A 113 -1.67 -36.20 54.73
CA PHE A 113 -0.35 -35.56 54.59
C PHE A 113 -0.46 -34.04 54.34
N ASN A 114 -1.41 -33.61 53.50
CA ASN A 114 -1.58 -32.20 53.16
C ASN A 114 -2.48 -31.41 54.13
N PHE A 115 -3.53 -32.05 54.67
CA PHE A 115 -4.60 -31.37 55.39
C PHE A 115 -4.71 -31.78 56.87
N GLY A 116 -3.90 -32.74 57.34
CA GLY A 116 -3.94 -33.23 58.71
C GLY A 116 -5.36 -33.62 59.13
N GLY A 117 -5.76 -33.28 60.36
CA GLY A 117 -7.08 -33.62 60.90
C GLY A 117 -8.29 -32.96 60.27
N HIS A 118 -8.09 -32.13 59.24
CA HIS A 118 -9.16 -31.52 58.46
C HIS A 118 -9.42 -32.24 57.12
N ALA A 119 -8.75 -33.37 56.86
CA ALA A 119 -8.96 -34.14 55.64
C ALA A 119 -10.36 -34.77 55.60
N ARG A 120 -11.20 -34.32 54.65
CA ARG A 120 -12.58 -34.82 54.48
C ARG A 120 -12.71 -36.01 53.52
N ASN A 121 -11.66 -36.27 52.73
CA ASN A 121 -11.69 -37.27 51.65
C ASN A 121 -10.67 -38.40 51.87
N CYS A 122 -10.50 -38.84 53.12
CA CYS A 122 -9.64 -39.98 53.42
C CYS A 122 -10.13 -41.25 52.71
N LYS A 123 -9.21 -42.00 52.11
CA LYS A 123 -9.48 -43.32 51.52
C LYS A 123 -8.60 -44.38 52.18
N ASN A 124 -9.19 -45.54 52.47
CA ASN A 124 -8.47 -46.69 53.02
C ASN A 124 -7.57 -47.33 51.94
N PRO A 125 -6.38 -47.86 52.31
CA PRO A 125 -5.83 -47.97 53.67
C PRO A 125 -5.07 -46.71 54.11
N CYS A 126 -5.47 -46.10 55.24
CA CYS A 126 -4.78 -44.96 55.84
C CYS A 126 -4.65 -45.16 57.36
N ASN A 127 -3.44 -45.04 57.89
CA ASN A 127 -3.16 -45.26 59.32
C ASN A 127 -3.22 -43.96 60.16
N TRP A 128 -3.89 -42.93 59.64
CA TRP A 128 -4.02 -41.66 60.37
C TRP A 128 -5.04 -41.80 61.50
N SER A 129 -4.60 -41.55 62.73
CA SER A 129 -5.46 -41.48 63.91
C SER A 129 -5.45 -40.06 64.46
N SER A 130 -6.58 -39.54 64.92
CA SER A 130 -6.67 -38.20 65.51
C SER A 130 -5.83 -38.04 66.79
N ASN A 131 -5.26 -39.14 67.31
CA ASN A 131 -4.44 -39.19 68.52
C ASN A 131 -2.92 -39.19 68.22
N THR A 132 -2.52 -39.42 66.97
CA THR A 132 -1.12 -39.24 66.55
C THR A 132 -0.95 -37.78 66.13
N VAL A 133 -0.61 -36.92 67.09
CA VAL A 133 -0.15 -35.55 66.84
C VAL A 133 1.36 -35.57 66.61
N PRO A 134 1.86 -35.51 65.36
CA PRO A 134 3.15 -34.89 65.15
C PRO A 134 2.92 -33.38 65.24
N VAL A 135 3.33 -32.81 66.38
CA VAL A 135 3.50 -31.37 66.57
C VAL A 135 4.51 -30.89 65.55
N THR A 136 4.06 -30.48 64.36
CA THR A 136 4.77 -29.57 63.47
C THR A 136 3.86 -29.18 62.31
N GLN A 137 3.22 -28.02 62.41
CA GLN A 137 2.94 -27.22 61.22
C GLN A 137 3.44 -25.79 61.46
N PRO A 138 4.27 -25.24 60.56
CA PRO A 138 4.81 -23.89 60.65
C PRO A 138 3.74 -22.87 60.27
N SER A 139 3.58 -21.85 61.11
CA SER A 139 2.89 -20.60 60.76
C SER A 139 3.60 -19.97 59.56
N GLY A 140 2.87 -19.81 58.46
CA GLY A 140 3.29 -19.00 57.31
C GLY A 140 2.48 -17.71 57.26
N ASN A 141 3.21 -16.58 57.26
CA ASN A 141 2.75 -15.23 56.90
C ASN A 141 2.17 -15.17 55.49
#